data_AF-A0A2N3E191-F1
#
_entry.id   AF-A0A2N3E191-F1
#
_cell.length_a   1.000
_cell.length_b   1.000
_cell.length_c   1.000
_cell.angle_alpha   90.00
_cell.angle_beta   90.00
_cell.angle_gamma   90.00
#
_symmetry.space_group_name_H-M   'P 1'
#
loop_
_entity.id
_entity.type
_entity.pdbx_description
1 polymer ?
#
loop_
_entity_poly.entity_id
_entity_poly.type
_entity_poly.pdbx_seq_one_letter_code
_entity_poly.pdbx_strand_id
1 'polypeptide(L)'
;MPIYKAPLREYRFLLNELLDVSQYASLPGFADAPADLVDAILEEAAKLTEEVLLPLNQIGDREGCKLENGVVTTPKGFKEAYKL
;
A
#
# COMPACT_ATOMS: atom_id res chain seq x y z
N MET A 1 19.48 4.05 2.23
CA MET A 1 18.22 3.50 2.79
C MET A 1 17.85 2.29 1.97
N PRO A 2 17.35 1.19 2.55
CA PRO A 2 16.90 0.06 1.74
C PRO A 2 15.82 0.49 0.75
N ILE A 3 15.92 -0.01 -0.48
CA ILE A 3 14.88 0.17 -1.50
C ILE A 3 13.81 -0.87 -1.20
N TYR A 4 12.57 -0.43 -0.98
CA TYR A 4 11.43 -1.33 -0.90
C TYR A 4 11.01 -1.72 -2.32
N LYS A 5 10.81 -3.02 -2.55
CA LYS A 5 10.18 -3.57 -3.74
C LYS A 5 9.01 -4.43 -3.31
N ALA A 6 7.81 -4.14 -3.79
CA ALA A 6 6.63 -4.91 -3.45
C ALA A 6 6.76 -6.36 -3.97
N PRO A 7 6.57 -7.38 -3.13
CA PRO A 7 6.71 -8.79 -3.50
C PRO A 7 5.43 -9.30 -4.20
N LEU A 8 5.13 -8.73 -5.37
CA LEU A 8 3.90 -9.03 -6.12
C LEU A 8 3.75 -10.51 -6.44
N ARG A 9 4.85 -11.20 -6.74
CA ARG A 9 4.85 -12.63 -7.05
C ARG A 9 4.35 -13.44 -5.86
N GLU A 10 4.83 -13.12 -4.67
CA GLU A 10 4.49 -13.81 -3.43
C GLU A 10 3.03 -13.56 -3.07
N TYR A 11 2.52 -12.34 -3.25
CA TYR A 11 1.09 -12.06 -3.05
C TYR A 11 0.20 -12.82 -4.05
N ARG A 12 0.59 -12.87 -5.33
CA ARG A 12 -0.11 -13.65 -6.36
C ARG A 12 -0.14 -15.14 -6.01
N PHE A 13 0.98 -15.69 -5.56
CA PHE A 13 1.05 -17.08 -5.09
C PHE A 13 0.08 -17.32 -3.92
N LEU A 14 0.10 -16.45 -2.90
CA LEU A 14 -0.79 -16.59 -1.76
C LEU A 14 -2.26 -16.56 -2.17
N LEU A 15 -2.66 -15.60 -2.99
CA LEU A 15 -4.06 -15.42 -3.37
C LEU A 15 -4.55 -16.49 -4.34
N ASN A 16 -3.75 -16.85 -5.33
CA ASN A 16 -4.19 -17.68 -6.45
C ASN A 16 -3.86 -19.17 -6.29
N GLU A 17 -2.74 -19.51 -5.64
CA GLU A 17 -2.26 -20.89 -5.57
C GLU A 17 -2.46 -21.49 -4.17
N LEU A 18 -2.16 -20.74 -3.11
CA LEU A 18 -2.28 -21.26 -1.75
C LEU A 18 -3.71 -21.18 -1.21
N LEU A 19 -4.33 -20.01 -1.32
CA LEU A 19 -5.67 -19.76 -0.80
C LEU A 19 -6.77 -20.03 -1.83
N ASP A 20 -6.42 -19.97 -3.12
CA ASP A 20 -7.33 -20.00 -4.26
C ASP A 20 -8.59 -19.17 -3.98
N VAL A 21 -8.41 -17.85 -3.80
CA VAL A 21 -9.50 -16.96 -3.39
C VAL A 21 -10.63 -16.89 -4.42
N SER A 22 -10.33 -17.26 -5.68
CA SER A 22 -11.28 -17.29 -6.78
C SER A 22 -12.43 -18.28 -6.55
N GLN A 23 -12.19 -19.35 -5.78
CA GLN A 23 -13.22 -20.34 -5.42
C GLN A 23 -14.39 -19.73 -4.63
N TYR A 24 -14.17 -18.57 -3.99
CA TYR A 24 -15.17 -17.88 -3.20
C TYR A 24 -15.98 -16.85 -3.97
N ALA A 25 -15.81 -16.73 -5.31
CA ALA A 25 -16.49 -15.72 -6.13
C ALA A 25 -18.03 -15.73 -6.03
N SER A 26 -18.64 -16.83 -5.59
CA SER A 26 -20.08 -16.93 -5.35
C SER A 26 -20.55 -16.27 -4.04
N LEU A 27 -19.62 -15.93 -3.13
CA LEU A 27 -19.95 -15.26 -1.87
C LEU A 27 -20.17 -13.76 -2.11
N PRO A 28 -21.17 -13.14 -1.46
CA PRO A 28 -21.48 -11.72 -1.65
C PRO A 28 -20.30 -10.76 -1.43
N GLY A 29 -19.32 -11.12 -0.61
CA GLY A 29 -18.13 -10.30 -0.35
C GLY A 29 -16.99 -10.44 -1.39
N PHE A 30 -17.08 -11.40 -2.31
CA PHE A 30 -16.04 -11.72 -3.30
C PHE A 30 -16.52 -11.55 -4.75
N ALA A 31 -17.83 -11.34 -4.95
CA ALA A 31 -18.45 -11.26 -6.27
C ALA A 31 -17.86 -10.13 -7.14
N ASP A 32 -17.42 -9.02 -6.54
CA ASP A 32 -16.90 -7.84 -7.23
C ASP A 32 -15.36 -7.79 -7.26
N ALA A 33 -14.69 -8.94 -7.10
CA ALA A 33 -13.23 -9.04 -7.06
C ALA A 33 -12.68 -10.10 -8.04
N PRO A 34 -12.88 -9.94 -9.37
CA PRO A 34 -12.28 -10.84 -10.35
C PRO A 34 -10.74 -10.74 -10.32
N ALA A 35 -10.07 -11.81 -10.75
CA ALA A 35 -8.62 -11.96 -10.59
C ALA A 35 -7.80 -10.84 -11.26
N ASP A 36 -8.25 -10.34 -12.40
CA ASP A 36 -7.64 -9.22 -13.12
C ASP A 36 -7.76 -7.89 -12.35
N LEU A 37 -8.91 -7.64 -11.71
CA LEU A 37 -9.09 -6.48 -10.85
C LEU A 37 -8.20 -6.56 -9.60
N VAL A 38 -8.14 -7.72 -8.96
CA VAL A 38 -7.25 -7.95 -7.80
C VAL A 38 -5.79 -7.72 -8.19
N ASP A 39 -5.39 -8.20 -9.36
CA ASP A 39 -4.02 -8.00 -9.87
C ASP A 39 -3.70 -6.53 -10.12
N ALA A 40 -4.62 -5.81 -10.78
CA ALA A 40 -4.47 -4.37 -11.02
C ALA A 40 -4.36 -3.58 -9.71
N ILE A 41 -5.15 -3.93 -8.69
CA ILE A 41 -5.06 -3.31 -7.36
C ILE A 41 -3.69 -3.56 -6.73
N LEU A 42 -3.15 -4.78 -6.82
CA LEU A 42 -1.82 -5.09 -6.30
C LEU A 42 -0.74 -4.27 -7.01
N GLU A 43 -0.81 -4.13 -8.33
CA GLU A 43 0.17 -3.36 -9.11
C GLU A 43 0.13 -1.86 -8.78
N GLU A 44 -1.06 -1.26 -8.67
CA GLU A 44 -1.19 0.16 -8.31
C GLU A 44 -0.80 0.41 -6.85
N ALA A 45 -1.12 -0.52 -5.93
CA ALA A 45 -0.67 -0.44 -4.55
C ALA A 45 0.86 -0.54 -4.45
N ALA A 46 1.50 -1.38 -5.27
CA ALA A 46 2.95 -1.46 -5.36
C ALA A 46 3.55 -0.14 -5.83
N LYS A 47 3.02 0.46 -6.91
CA LYS A 47 3.47 1.77 -7.41
C LYS A 47 3.32 2.86 -6.36
N LEU A 48 2.16 2.97 -5.71
CA LEU A 48 1.94 3.94 -4.63
C LEU A 48 2.98 3.78 -3.52
N THR A 49 3.23 2.54 -3.09
CA THR A 49 4.16 2.27 -2.00
C THR A 49 5.60 2.59 -2.39
N GLU A 50 6.02 2.21 -3.60
CA GLU A 50 7.39 2.39 -4.09
C GLU A 50 7.71 3.84 -4.49
N GLU A 51 6.77 4.53 -5.13
CA GLU A 51 7.00 5.85 -5.73
C GLU A 51 6.60 7.01 -4.82
N VAL A 52 5.61 6.80 -3.93
CA VAL A 52 5.11 7.86 -3.04
C VAL A 52 5.52 7.63 -1.59
N LEU A 53 5.24 6.44 -1.04
CA LEU A 53 5.42 6.20 0.39
C LEU A 53 6.89 5.96 0.78
N LEU A 54 7.62 5.16 0.00
CA LEU A 54 9.02 4.84 0.27
C LEU A 54 9.93 6.08 0.36
N PRO A 55 9.86 7.08 -0.54
CA PRO A 55 10.65 8.30 -0.41
C PRO A 55 10.39 9.07 0.89
N LEU A 56 9.16 9.01 1.42
CA LEU A 56 8.79 9.68 2.67
C LEU A 56 9.33 8.99 3.91
N ASN A 57 9.72 7.71 3.84
CA ASN A 57 10.21 6.97 4.99
C ASN A 57 11.44 7.64 5.63
N GLN A 58 12.40 8.09 4.81
CA GLN A 58 13.59 8.81 5.31
C GLN A 58 13.27 10.17 5.88
N ILE A 59 12.33 10.87 5.25
CA ILE A 59 11.92 12.21 5.67
C ILE A 59 11.22 12.12 7.02
N GLY A 60 10.34 11.13 7.17
CA GLY A 60 9.61 10.87 8.40
C GLY A 60 10.52 10.57 9.58
N ASP A 61 11.51 9.69 9.40
CA ASP A 61 12.50 9.34 10.44
C ASP A 61 13.36 10.54 10.85
N ARG A 62 13.81 11.34 9.87
CA ARG A 62 14.69 12.50 10.13
C ARG A 62 13.98 13.69 10.75
N GLU A 63 12.77 14.00 10.30
CA GLU A 63 12.06 15.22 10.72
C GLU A 63 11.22 14.99 11.98
N GLY A 64 10.59 13.81 12.09
CA GLY A 64 9.62 13.50 13.13
C GLY A 64 8.39 14.42 13.14
N CYS A 65 7.48 14.17 14.07
CA CYS A 65 6.36 15.07 14.33
C CYS A 65 6.79 16.16 15.33
N LYS A 66 6.25 17.37 15.17
CA LYS A 66 6.44 18.48 16.11
C LYS A 66 5.12 18.83 16.78
N LEU A 67 5.17 19.06 18.09
CA LEU A 67 4.04 19.55 18.88
C LEU A 67 4.33 20.99 19.33
N GLU A 68 3.53 21.94 18.85
CA GLU A 68 3.64 23.35 19.20
C GLU A 68 2.25 23.91 19.50
N ASN A 69 2.06 24.51 20.68
CA ASN A 69 0.78 25.13 21.10
C ASN A 69 -0.46 24.22 20.93
N GLY A 70 -0.30 22.92 21.17
CA GLY A 70 -1.38 21.93 21.01
C GLY A 70 -1.63 21.45 19.58
N VAL A 71 -0.86 21.94 18.60
CA VAL A 71 -0.95 21.53 17.19
C VAL A 71 0.20 20.59 16.85
N VAL A 72 -0.14 19.43 16.26
CA VAL A 72 0.85 18.48 15.74
C VAL A 72 1.09 18.76 14.26
N THR A 73 2.35 18.96 13.88
CA THR A 73 2.78 19.08 12.48
C THR A 73 3.55 17.82 12.08
N THR A 74 3.13 17.20 10.99
CA THR A 74 3.77 16.01 10.41
C THR A 74 4.97 16.38 9.53
N PRO A 75 5.90 15.44 9.29
CA PRO A 75 6.97 15.60 8.32
C PRO A 75 6.49 16.05 6.94
N LYS A 76 7.37 16.69 6.19
CA LYS A 76 7.10 17.16 4.83
C LYS A 76 6.63 16.02 3.93
N GLY A 77 5.60 16.26 3.12
CA GLY A 77 5.09 15.30 2.14
C GLY A 77 4.04 14.32 2.67
N PHE A 78 3.94 14.12 3.99
CA PHE A 78 2.99 13.16 4.57
C PHE A 78 1.53 13.59 4.35
N LYS A 79 1.24 14.89 4.45
CA LYS A 79 -0.12 15.41 4.23
C LYS A 79 -0.54 15.28 2.77
N GLU A 80 0.38 15.48 1.84
CA GLU A 80 0.15 15.33 0.42
C GLU A 80 -0.07 13.86 0.06
N ALA A 81 0.77 12.95 0.57
CA ALA A 81 0.62 11.52 0.36
C ALA A 81 -0.69 10.95 0.94
N TYR A 82 -1.15 11.48 2.07
CA TYR A 82 -2.43 11.06 2.67
C TYR A 82 -3.67 11.45 1.86
N LYS A 83 -3.56 12.44 0.97
CA LYS A 83 -4.69 12.96 0.17
C LYS A 83 -4.81 12.32 -1.21
N LEU A 84 -3.81 11.54 -1.62
CA LEU A 84 -3.89 10.70 -2.82
C LEU A 84 -4.95 9.61 -2.61
#